data_AF-A0A1Q7W993-F1
#
_entry.id   AF-A0A1Q7W993-F1
#
_cell.length_a   1.000
_cell.length_b   1.000
_cell.length_c   1.000
_cell.angle_alpha   90.00
_cell.angle_beta   90.00
_cell.angle_gamma   90.00
#
_symmetry.space_group_name_H-M   'P 1'
#
loop_
_entity.id
_entity.type
_entity.pdbx_description
1 polymer ?
#
loop_
_entity_poly.entity_id
_entity_poly.type
_entity_poly.pdbx_seq_one_letter_code
_entity_poly.pdbx_strand_id
1 'polypeptide(L)'
;MAEPHVSLDPEGLNPVERKLREPLEEQLSSALQAAAHRIRAQYAGEPVERVRARLLEETKAGLHPDVAAGFEPDPGQLRAVAESIVEERRQQAG
;
A
#
# COMPACT_ATOMS: atom_id res chain seq x y z
N MET A 1 -6.52 -12.87 9.41
CA MET A 1 -5.76 -11.65 9.06
C MET A 1 -5.74 -11.58 7.55
N ALA A 2 -6.14 -10.45 6.94
CA ALA A 2 -5.92 -10.24 5.51
C ALA A 2 -4.64 -9.41 5.40
N GLU A 3 -3.51 -10.09 5.23
CA GLU A 3 -2.23 -9.44 4.96
C GLU A 3 -2.37 -8.77 3.58
N PRO A 4 -2.12 -7.45 3.46
CA PRO A 4 -2.24 -6.77 2.18
C PRO A 4 -1.11 -7.24 1.26
N HIS A 5 -1.41 -8.25 0.43
CA HIS A 5 -0.49 -8.77 -0.57
C HIS A 5 -0.65 -7.97 -1.86
N VAL A 6 0.43 -7.31 -2.28
CA VAL A 6 0.47 -6.57 -3.55
C VAL A 6 1.07 -7.48 -4.61
N SER A 7 0.24 -7.96 -5.54
CA SER A 7 0.74 -8.64 -6.74
C SER A 7 0.95 -7.63 -7.86
N LEU A 8 2.13 -7.64 -8.46
CA LEU A 8 2.45 -6.79 -9.61
C LEU A 8 1.95 -7.40 -10.92
N ASP A 9 1.31 -6.58 -11.75
CA ASP A 9 0.77 -7.01 -13.03
C ASP A 9 1.90 -7.27 -14.07
N PRO A 10 2.02 -8.48 -14.63
CA PRO A 10 3.18 -8.87 -15.43
C PRO A 10 3.27 -8.20 -16.81
N GLU A 11 2.20 -7.56 -17.28
CA GLU A 11 2.11 -6.95 -18.62
C GLU A 11 2.75 -5.55 -18.69
N GLY A 12 2.93 -4.88 -17.55
CA GLY A 12 3.60 -3.57 -17.46
C GLY A 12 5.08 -3.62 -17.06
N LEU A 13 5.60 -4.78 -16.68
CA LEU A 13 6.93 -4.93 -16.09
C LEU A 13 8.02 -5.16 -17.14
N ASN A 14 9.11 -4.41 -17.04
CA ASN A 14 10.31 -4.64 -17.85
C ASN A 14 10.97 -5.99 -17.51
N PRO A 15 11.80 -6.58 -18.40
CA PRO A 15 12.42 -7.90 -18.18
C PRO A 15 13.32 -7.98 -16.94
N VAL A 16 13.87 -6.87 -16.48
CA VAL A 16 14.60 -6.76 -15.19
C VAL A 16 13.63 -6.84 -14.02
N GLU A 17 12.48 -6.17 -14.09
CA GLU A 17 11.46 -6.19 -13.05
C GLU A 17 10.77 -7.55 -12.94
N ARG A 18 10.64 -8.30 -14.05
CA ARG A 18 10.19 -9.69 -14.01
C ARG A 18 11.15 -10.63 -13.26
N LYS A 19 12.46 -10.38 -13.34
CA LYS A 19 13.48 -11.12 -12.55
C LYS A 19 13.52 -10.67 -11.10
N LEU A 20 13.17 -9.41 -10.84
CA LEU A 20 13.07 -8.82 -9.51
C LEU A 20 11.65 -8.91 -8.94
N ARG A 21 10.73 -9.66 -9.56
CA ARG A 21 9.32 -9.62 -9.21
C ARG A 21 9.08 -10.03 -7.76
N GLU A 22 9.59 -11.18 -7.36
CA GLU A 22 9.48 -11.67 -5.97
C GLU A 22 10.09 -10.67 -4.96
N PRO A 23 11.36 -10.21 -5.09
CA PRO A 23 11.89 -9.23 -4.14
C PRO A 23 11.19 -7.87 -4.19
N LEU A 24 10.61 -7.48 -5.33
CA LEU A 24 9.87 -6.23 -5.49
C LEU A 24 8.47 -6.33 -4.86
N GLU A 25 7.77 -7.45 -5.03
CA GLU A 25 6.49 -7.78 -4.38
C GLU A 25 6.65 -7.83 -2.87
N GLU A 26 7.74 -8.44 -2.38
CA GLU A 26 8.09 -8.48 -0.95
C GLU A 26 8.38 -7.06 -0.41
N GLN A 27 9.16 -6.25 -1.14
CA GLN A 27 9.45 -4.88 -0.75
C GLN A 27 8.19 -4.00 -0.74
N LEU A 28 7.33 -4.15 -1.75
CA LEU A 28 6.07 -3.44 -1.86
C LEU A 28 5.10 -3.83 -0.74
N SER A 29 4.97 -5.14 -0.47
CA SER A 29 4.14 -5.65 0.62
C SER A 29 4.65 -5.14 1.97
N SER A 30 5.98 -5.16 2.19
CA SER A 30 6.60 -4.63 3.40
C SER A 30 6.38 -3.11 3.56
N ALA A 31 6.57 -2.33 2.49
CA ALA A 31 6.35 -0.89 2.49
C ALA A 31 4.88 -0.54 2.71
N LEU A 32 3.94 -1.26 2.06
CA LEU A 32 2.51 -1.07 2.24
C LEU A 32 2.07 -1.44 3.66
N GLN A 33 2.58 -2.54 4.21
CA GLN A 33 2.30 -2.96 5.58
C GLN A 33 2.84 -1.93 6.60
N ALA A 34 4.05 -1.42 6.41
CA ALA A 34 4.62 -0.38 7.25
C ALA A 34 3.81 0.92 7.18
N ALA A 35 3.41 1.35 5.97
CA ALA A 35 2.54 2.51 5.76
C ALA A 35 1.19 2.33 6.45
N ALA A 36 0.53 1.18 6.23
CA ALA A 36 -0.73 0.84 6.87
C ALA A 36 -0.61 0.83 8.41
N HIS A 37 0.47 0.30 8.96
CA HIS A 37 0.71 0.28 10.41
C HIS A 37 0.85 1.70 10.98
N ARG A 38 1.61 2.58 10.32
CA ARG A 38 1.76 3.98 10.73
C ARG A 38 0.45 4.74 10.67
N ILE A 39 -0.30 4.58 9.59
CA ILE A 39 -1.59 5.23 9.41
C ILE A 39 -2.57 4.71 10.46
N ARG A 40 -2.61 3.40 10.72
CA ARG A 40 -3.41 2.84 11.81
C ARG A 40 -3.06 3.47 13.15
N ALA A 41 -1.79 3.59 13.50
CA ALA A 41 -1.34 4.20 14.76
C ALA A 41 -1.75 5.68 14.87
N GLN A 42 -1.69 6.43 13.77
CA GLN A 42 -2.02 7.86 13.72
C GLN A 42 -3.48 8.16 13.32
N TYR A 43 -4.28 7.13 13.08
CA TYR A 43 -5.63 7.28 12.57
C TYR A 43 -6.51 8.02 13.59
N ALA A 44 -7.02 9.18 13.20
CA ALA A 44 -7.80 10.07 14.05
C ALA A 44 -9.26 10.23 13.57
N GLY A 45 -9.79 9.28 12.77
CA GLY A 45 -11.11 9.39 12.16
C GLY A 45 -11.11 10.12 10.81
N GLU A 46 -9.97 10.11 10.12
CA GLU A 46 -9.83 10.71 8.78
C GLU A 46 -10.70 9.96 7.74
N PRO A 47 -11.23 10.64 6.71
CA PRO A 47 -11.99 9.97 5.67
C PRO A 47 -11.11 9.03 4.84
N VAL A 48 -11.72 8.00 4.24
CA VAL A 48 -11.07 6.99 3.38
C VAL A 48 -10.16 7.63 2.33
N GLU A 49 -10.59 8.73 1.70
CA GLU A 49 -9.81 9.44 0.68
C GLU A 49 -8.48 9.99 1.22
N ARG A 50 -8.49 10.49 2.45
CA ARG A 50 -7.30 11.01 3.13
C ARG A 50 -6.38 9.88 3.58
N VAL A 51 -6.96 8.78 4.07
CA VAL A 51 -6.23 7.54 4.39
C VAL A 51 -5.55 6.99 3.13
N ARG A 52 -6.27 6.95 2.00
CA ARG A 52 -5.76 6.51 0.69
C ARG A 52 -4.59 7.36 0.21
N ALA A 53 -4.69 8.69 0.29
CA ALA A 53 -3.60 9.59 -0.09
C ALA A 53 -2.37 9.36 0.78
N ARG A 54 -2.53 9.28 2.12
CA ARG A 54 -1.43 8.99 3.04
C ARG A 54 -0.81 7.61 2.79
N LEU A 55 -1.63 6.60 2.47
CA LEU A 55 -1.16 5.25 2.14
C LEU A 55 -0.21 5.30 0.94
N LEU A 56 -0.60 6.03 -0.12
CA LEU A 56 0.23 6.21 -1.30
C LEU A 56 1.54 6.93 -0.98
N GLU A 57 1.47 8.03 -0.24
CA GLU A 57 2.65 8.83 0.12
C GLU A 57 3.62 8.04 1.01
N GLU A 58 3.13 7.38 2.05
CA GLU A 58 3.96 6.58 2.97
C GLU A 58 4.56 5.36 2.26
N THR A 59 3.81 4.69 1.38
CA THR A 59 4.33 3.59 0.56
C THR A 59 5.41 4.10 -0.38
N LYS A 60 5.20 5.21 -1.11
CA LYS A 60 6.22 5.80 -1.98
C LYS A 60 7.47 6.24 -1.22
N ALA A 61 7.31 6.77 -0.02
CA ALA A 61 8.43 7.16 0.85
C ALA A 61 9.25 5.96 1.34
N GLY A 62 8.63 4.78 1.46
CA GLY A 62 9.30 3.51 1.80
C GLY A 62 9.93 2.78 0.61
N LEU A 63 9.65 3.22 -0.62
CA LEU A 63 10.18 2.63 -1.84
C LEU A 63 11.45 3.35 -2.30
N HIS A 64 12.32 2.60 -2.97
CA HIS A 64 13.48 3.18 -3.65
C HIS A 64 13.00 4.18 -4.72
N PRO A 65 13.67 5.33 -4.94
CA PRO A 65 13.22 6.37 -5.88
C PRO A 65 12.95 5.87 -7.30
N ASP A 66 13.75 4.92 -7.80
CA ASP A 66 13.51 4.26 -9.09
C ASP A 66 12.16 3.52 -9.14
N VAL A 67 11.82 2.83 -8.05
CA VAL A 67 10.55 2.08 -7.94
C VAL A 67 9.40 3.05 -7.69
N ALA A 68 9.59 4.05 -6.83
CA ALA A 68 8.57 5.05 -6.51
C ALA A 68 8.16 5.88 -7.75
N ALA A 69 9.09 6.11 -8.68
CA ALA A 69 8.85 6.79 -9.94
C ALA A 69 7.95 5.97 -10.89
N GLY A 70 8.09 4.64 -10.89
CA GLY A 70 7.25 3.72 -11.66
C GLY A 70 6.05 3.14 -10.89
N PHE A 71 5.90 3.47 -9.61
CA PHE A 71 4.86 2.90 -8.76
C PHE A 71 3.51 3.57 -9.01
N GLU A 72 2.70 2.90 -9.83
CA GLU A 72 1.31 3.23 -10.14
C GLU A 72 0.38 2.14 -9.59
N PRO A 73 0.02 2.18 -8.29
CA PRO A 73 -0.86 1.18 -7.73
C PRO A 73 -2.29 1.34 -8.25
N ASP A 74 -2.99 0.21 -8.39
CA ASP A 74 -4.39 0.23 -8.77
C ASP A 74 -5.21 1.08 -7.76
N PRO A 75 -5.93 2.11 -8.23
CA PRO A 75 -6.65 3.02 -7.34
C PRO A 75 -7.79 2.33 -6.59
N GLY A 76 -8.35 1.26 -7.14
CA GLY A 76 -9.38 0.44 -6.49
C GLY A 76 -8.81 -0.40 -5.35
N GLN A 77 -7.67 -1.06 -5.56
CA GLN A 77 -6.95 -1.78 -4.49
C GLN A 77 -6.53 -0.83 -3.37
N LEU A 78 -5.95 0.32 -3.71
CA LEU A 78 -5.51 1.29 -2.70
C LEU A 78 -6.69 1.81 -1.86
N ARG A 79 -7.84 2.01 -2.51
CA ARG A 79 -9.08 2.38 -1.82
C ARG A 79 -9.58 1.26 -0.93
N ALA A 80 -9.61 0.01 -1.39
CA ALA A 80 -10.06 -1.12 -0.60
C ALA A 80 -9.22 -1.31 0.69
N VAL A 81 -7.89 -1.12 0.61
CA VAL A 81 -7.01 -1.14 1.78
C VAL A 81 -7.32 0.02 2.74
N ALA A 82 -7.53 1.23 2.21
CA ALA A 82 -7.92 2.39 3.01
C ALA A 82 -9.27 2.18 3.72
N GLU A 83 -10.27 1.62 3.02
CA GLU A 83 -11.58 1.27 3.57
C GLU A 83 -11.44 0.24 4.70
N SER A 84 -10.62 -0.80 4.50
CA SER A 84 -10.35 -1.81 5.52
C SER A 84 -9.73 -1.20 6.79
N ILE A 85 -8.77 -0.27 6.65
CA ILE A 85 -8.16 0.43 7.80
C ILE A 85 -9.21 1.25 8.58
N VAL A 86 -10.06 2.00 7.86
CA VAL A 86 -11.13 2.81 8.45
C VAL A 86 -12.14 1.92 9.18
N GLU A 87 -12.55 0.82 8.55
CA GLU A 87 -13.52 -0.11 9.10
C GLU A 87 -12.98 -0.87 10.33
N GLU A 88 -11.72 -1.32 10.31
CA GLU A 88 -11.07 -1.93 11.48
C GLU A 88 -11.00 -0.96 12.67
N ARG A 89 -10.65 0.30 12.43
CA ARG A 89 -10.59 1.32 13.51
C ARG A 89 -11.97 1.67 14.05
N ARG A 90 -13.01 1.62 13.20
CA ARG A 90 -14.40 1.78 13.63
C ARG A 90 -14.85 0.63 14.53
N GLN A 91 -14.48 -0.60 14.19
CA GLN A 91 -14.81 -1.80 14.98
C GLN A 91 -14.06 -1.87 16.32
N GLN A 92 -12.84 -1.32 16.41
CA GLN A 92 -12.08 -1.28 17.67
C GLN A 92 -12.49 -0.14 18.62
N ALA A 93 -13.27 0.84 18.13
CA ALA A 93 -13.74 1.98 18.91
C ALA A 93 -15.18 1.81 19.45
N GLY A 94 -15.82 0.67 19.20
CA GLY A 94 -17.13 0.28 19.75
C GLY A 94 -16.99 -0.77 20.84
#